data_AF-A0A1A5J4C6-F1
#
_entry.id   AF-A0A1A5J4C6-F1
#
_cell.length_a   1.000
_cell.length_b   1.000
_cell.length_c   1.000
_cell.angle_alpha   90.00
_cell.angle_beta   90.00
_cell.angle_gamma   90.00
#
_symmetry.space_group_name_H-M   'P 1'
#
loop_
_entity.id
_entity.type
_entity.pdbx_description
1 polymer ?
#
loop_
_entity_poly.entity_id
_entity_poly.type
_entity_poly.pdbx_seq_one_letter_code
_entity_poly.pdbx_strand_id
1 'polypeptide(L)' 'MQSDFAAARELLECAQNRLCGEDETSQRIRARLDVMIEEIAAAEFQKSPLTIVPFPRSRPPR' A
#
# COMPACT_ATOMS: atom_id res chain seq x y z
N MET A 1 -16.63 4.15 2.40
CA MET A 1 -16.01 3.06 1.61
C MET A 1 -14.52 3.30 1.67
N GLN A 2 -13.76 2.48 2.41
CA GLN A 2 -12.29 2.58 2.38
C GLN A 2 -11.83 1.93 1.06
N SER A 3 -11.06 2.65 0.24
CA SER A 3 -10.39 2.03 -0.91
C SER A 3 -9.53 0.87 -0.44
N ASP A 4 -9.69 -0.28 -1.09
CA ASP A 4 -8.92 -1.49 -0.84
C ASP A 4 -7.59 -1.41 -1.62
N PHE A 5 -6.59 -0.84 -0.97
CA PHE A 5 -5.25 -0.66 -1.54
C PHE A 5 -4.50 -2.00 -1.66
N ALA A 6 -4.80 -2.97 -0.79
CA ALA A 6 -4.21 -4.30 -0.84
C ALA A 6 -4.66 -5.05 -2.10
N ALA A 7 -5.97 -5.04 -2.40
CA ALA A 7 -6.51 -5.65 -3.61
C ALA A 7 -5.98 -4.96 -4.89
N ALA A 8 -5.83 -3.64 -4.88
CA ALA A 8 -5.27 -2.90 -6.00
C ALA A 8 -3.79 -3.28 -6.25
N ARG A 9 -2.99 -3.40 -5.19
CA ARG A 9 -1.59 -3.81 -5.27
C ARG A 9 -1.43 -5.22 -5.84
N GLU A 10 -2.20 -6.18 -5.36
CA GLU A 10 -2.17 -7.57 -5.84
C GLU A 10 -2.44 -7.67 -7.35
N LEU A 11 -3.41 -6.89 -7.85
CA LEU A 11 -3.74 -6.86 -9.28
C LEU A 11 -2.62 -6.26 -10.13
N LEU A 12 -1.92 -5.24 -9.63
CA LEU A 12 -0.80 -4.61 -10.34
C LEU A 12 0.44 -5.53 -10.37
N GLU A 13 0.73 -6.22 -9.27
CA GLU A 13 1.80 -7.24 -9.21
C GLU A 13 1.49 -8.39 -10.19
N CYS A 14 0.23 -8.84 -10.25
CA CYS A 14 -0.21 -9.81 -11.25
C CYS A 14 -0.02 -9.31 -12.69
N ALA A 15 -0.34 -8.05 -12.97
CA ALA A 15 -0.17 -7.45 -14.28
C ALA A 15 1.32 -7.38 -14.68
N GLN A 16 2.18 -6.97 -13.75
CA GLN A 16 3.63 -6.91 -13.96
C GLN A 16 4.21 -8.29 -14.24
N ASN A 17 3.81 -9.31 -13.48
CA ASN A 17 4.28 -10.69 -13.67
C ASN A 17 3.86 -11.31 -15.00
N ARG A 18 2.75 -10.83 -15.60
CA ARG A 18 2.30 -11.26 -16.93
C ARG A 18 3.01 -10.51 -18.05
N LEU A 19 3.52 -9.32 -17.77
CA LEU A 19 4.23 -8.48 -18.73
C LEU A 19 5.70 -8.91 -18.82
N CYS A 20 5.94 -10.08 -19.42
CA CYS A 20 7.30 -10.64 -19.58
C CYS A 20 7.96 -10.30 -20.92
N GLY A 21 7.38 -9.41 -21.72
CA GLY A 21 7.94 -9.00 -23.00
C GLY A 21 9.28 -8.29 -22.84
N GLU A 22 10.25 -8.64 -23.68
CA GLU A 22 11.54 -7.94 -23.76
C GLU A 22 11.47 -6.65 -24.60
N ASP A 23 10.31 -6.37 -25.19
CA ASP A 23 10.10 -5.16 -25.97
C ASP A 23 10.19 -3.88 -25.10
N GLU A 24 10.66 -2.80 -25.73
CA GLU A 24 10.88 -1.51 -25.06
C GLU A 24 9.59 -0.97 -24.40
N THR A 25 8.44 -1.27 -25.00
CA THR A 25 7.13 -0.88 -24.45
C THR A 25 6.82 -1.64 -23.17
N SER A 26 7.04 -2.95 -23.15
CA SER A 26 6.90 -3.79 -21.96
C SER A 26 7.82 -3.33 -20.84
N GLN A 27 9.09 -3.05 -21.13
CA GLN A 27 10.02 -2.53 -20.12
C GLN A 27 9.56 -1.19 -19.53
N ARG A 28 9.09 -0.28 -20.39
CA ARG A 28 8.57 1.03 -19.96
C ARG A 28 7.29 0.92 -19.13
N ILE A 29 6.40 -0.01 -19.48
CA ILE A 29 5.17 -0.25 -18.72
C ILE A 29 5.48 -0.88 -17.36
N ARG A 30 6.41 -1.84 -17.29
CA ARG A 30 6.84 -2.43 -16.00
C ARG A 30 7.40 -1.39 -15.05
N ALA A 31 8.27 -0.51 -15.54
CA ALA A 31 8.84 0.57 -14.74
C ALA A 31 7.76 1.54 -14.19
N ARG A 32 6.68 1.76 -14.96
CA ARG A 32 5.53 2.56 -14.49
C ARG A 32 4.68 1.81 -13.46
N LEU A 33 4.49 0.51 -13.66
CA LEU A 33 3.79 -0.35 -12.69
C LEU A 33 4.52 -0.39 -11.34
N ASP A 34 5.86 -0.44 -11.34
CA ASP A 34 6.67 -0.38 -10.12
C ASP A 34 6.37 0.90 -9.32
N VAL A 35 6.37 2.06 -9.98
CA VAL A 35 6.08 3.35 -9.32
C VAL A 35 4.66 3.36 -8.73
N MET A 36 3.67 2.84 -9.45
CA MET A 36 2.29 2.76 -8.95
C MET A 36 2.13 1.81 -7.75
N ILE A 37 2.83 0.67 -7.75
CA ILE A 37 2.82 -0.29 -6.64
C ILE A 37 3.38 0.38 -5.37
N GLU A 38 4.48 1.13 -5.49
CA GLU A 38 5.07 1.87 -4.38
C GLU A 38 4.15 2.97 -3.84
N GLU A 39 3.49 3.74 -4.71
CA GLU A 39 2.52 4.76 -4.29
C GLU A 39 1.34 4.15 -3.51
N ILE A 40 0.83 3.01 -3.97
CA ILE A 40 -0.25 2.29 -3.31
C ILE A 40 0.20 1.71 -1.97
N ALA A 41 1.40 1.13 -1.90
CA ALA A 41 1.98 0.63 -0.65
C ALA A 41 2.16 1.76 0.38
N ALA A 42 2.60 2.94 -0.06
CA ALA A 42 2.70 4.13 0.80
C ALA A 42 1.32 4.61 1.30
N ALA A 43 0.31 4.60 0.43
CA ALA A 43 -1.06 4.96 0.80
C ALA A 43 -1.72 3.93 1.73
N GLU A 44 -1.40 2.64 1.57
CA GLU A 44 -1.81 1.56 2.48
C GLU A 44 -1.23 1.78 3.88
N PHE A 45 0.07 2.08 3.98
CA PHE A 45 0.75 2.32 5.26
C PHE A 45 0.40 3.64 5.93
N GLN A 46 0.00 4.68 5.18
CA GLN A 46 -0.42 5.96 5.77
C GLN A 46 -1.76 5.88 6.52
N LYS A 47 -2.55 4.82 6.33
CA LYS A 47 -3.83 4.65 7.00
C LYS A 47 -3.65 4.12 8.43
N SER A 48 -3.35 5.02 9.35
CA SER A 48 -4.19 5.27 10.53
C SER A 48 -3.53 6.35 11.41
N PRO A 49 -4.24 7.43 11.78
CA PRO A 49 -3.80 8.25 12.90
C PRO A 49 -3.75 7.32 14.13
N LEU A 50 -2.55 7.12 14.66
CA LEU A 50 -2.34 6.34 15.89
C LEU A 50 -3.20 6.95 16.99
N THR A 51 -4.17 6.19 17.51
CA THR A 51 -4.91 6.58 18.69
C THR A 51 -3.95 6.54 19.88
N ILE A 52 -3.44 7.70 20.27
CA ILE A 52 -2.62 7.85 21.49
C ILE A 52 -3.56 7.59 22.67
N VAL A 53 -3.39 6.43 23.32
CA VAL A 53 -4.10 6.11 24.57
C VAL A 53 -3.33 6.75 25.73
N PRO A 54 -3.89 7.76 26.43
CA PRO A 54 -3.20 8.39 27.54
C PRO A 54 -3.10 7.41 28.72
N PHE A 55 -1.93 7.37 29.36
CA PHE A 55 -1.73 6.57 30.57
C PHE A 55 -2.65 7.09 31.70
N PRO A 56 -3.43 6.22 32.37
CA PRO A 56 -4.34 6.65 33.43
C PRO A 56 -3.53 7.22 34.61
N ARG A 57 -3.70 8.53 34.87
CA ARG A 57 -2.99 9.26 35.94
C ARG A 57 -3.59 9.10 37.33
N SER A 58 -4.78 8.49 37.43
CA SER A 58 -5.50 8.33 38.69
C SER A 58 -5.64 6.86 39.04
N ARG A 59 -4.97 6.46 40.14
CA ARG A 59 -5.15 5.15 40.77
C ARG A 59 -6.60 5.06 41.25
N PRO A 60 -7.38 4.03 40.86
CA PRO A 60 -8.73 3.87 41.39
C PRO A 60 -8.67 3.73 42.93
N PRO A 61 -9.60 4.38 43.67
CA PRO A 61 -9.68 4.22 45.12
C PRO A 61 -9.96 2.76 45.46
N ARG A 62 -9.32 2.29 46.54
CA ARG A 62 -9.45 0.92 47.07
C ARG A 62 -10.79 0.69 47.74
#